data_AF-A0A435H455-F1
#
_entry.id   AF-A0A435H455-F1
#
_cell.length_a   1.000
_cell.length_b   1.000
_cell.length_c   1.000
_cell.angle_alpha   90.00
_cell.angle_beta   90.00
_cell.angle_gamma   90.00
#
_symmetry.space_group_name_H-M   'P 1'
#
loop_
_entity.id
_entity.type
_entity.pdbx_description
1 polymer ?
#
loop_
_entity_poly.entity_id
_entity_poly.type
_entity_poly.pdbx_seq_one_letter_code
_entity_poly.pdbx_strand_id
1 'polypeptide(L)' 'VWIALDKPTYGIHGTPDPSKIGKTESHGCVRLTNWDARELAKLVSPGVTVEFVGGPSADNLAQQ' A
#
# COMPACT_ATOMS: atom_id res chain seq x y z
N VAL A 1 -5.90 1.93 11.75
CA VAL A 1 -6.24 0.72 10.97
C VAL A 1 -4.99 0.29 10.24
N TRP A 2 -4.74 -1.02 10.22
CA TRP A 2 -3.61 -1.64 9.54
C TRP A 2 -4.12 -2.86 8.78
N ILE A 3 -3.83 -2.92 7.48
CA ILE A 3 -4.12 -4.08 6.62
C ILE A 3 -2.75 -4.61 6.20
N ALA A 4 -2.36 -5.76 6.75
CA ALA A 4 -1.06 -6.35 6.50
C ALA A 4 -0.96 -6.92 5.09
N LEU A 5 0.22 -6.77 4.47
CA LEU A 5 0.60 -7.49 3.25
C LEU A 5 1.46 -8.71 3.59
N ASP A 6 1.82 -9.48 2.57
CA ASP A 6 2.58 -10.73 2.68
C ASP A 6 4.03 -10.53 3.12
N LYS A 7 4.67 -9.42 2.71
CA LYS A 7 6.01 -9.07 3.16
C LYS A 7 6.00 -8.47 4.57
N PRO A 8 6.91 -8.91 5.47
CA PRO A 8 7.01 -8.33 6.81
C PRO A 8 7.16 -6.81 6.75
N THR A 9 6.43 -6.11 7.62
CA THR A 9 6.42 -4.63 7.73
C THR A 9 5.71 -3.86 6.60
N TYR A 10 5.24 -4.53 5.54
CA TYR A 10 4.45 -3.90 4.49
C TYR A 10 2.96 -3.91 4.84
N GLY A 11 2.26 -2.82 4.52
CA GLY A 11 0.84 -2.69 4.82
C GLY A 11 0.17 -1.51 4.15
N ILE A 12 -1.15 -1.59 4.09
CA ILE A 12 -2.04 -0.49 3.70
C ILE A 12 -2.65 0.09 4.97
N HIS A 13 -2.48 1.39 5.19
CA HIS A 13 -2.90 2.03 6.44
C HIS A 13 -3.24 3.51 6.29
N GLY A 14 -3.94 4.06 7.27
CA GLY A 14 -4.21 5.49 7.36
C GLY A 14 -2.98 6.30 7.79
N THR A 15 -2.98 7.62 7.59
CA THR A 15 -1.88 8.52 8.00
C THR A 15 -2.37 9.64 8.94
N PRO A 16 -1.55 10.07 9.94
CA PRO A 16 -1.82 11.30 10.70
C PRO A 16 -1.61 12.58 9.88
N ASP A 17 -0.91 12.49 8.74
CA ASP A 17 -0.62 13.62 7.85
C ASP A 17 -1.20 13.35 6.45
N PRO A 18 -2.52 13.54 6.25
CA PRO A 18 -3.19 13.27 4.97
C PRO A 18 -2.70 14.19 3.85
N SER A 19 -2.13 15.35 4.18
CA SER A 19 -1.66 16.34 3.21
C SER A 19 -0.48 15.85 2.35
N LYS A 20 0.24 14.83 2.84
CA LYS A 20 1.42 14.21 2.22
C LYS A 20 1.12 12.99 1.36
N ILE A 21 -0.12 12.50 1.33
CA ILE A 21 -0.52 11.37 0.47
C ILE A 21 -0.20 11.74 -0.99
N GLY A 22 0.49 10.84 -1.71
CA GLY A 22 0.88 11.03 -3.10
C GLY A 22 1.97 12.10 -3.35
N LYS A 23 2.54 12.70 -2.29
CA LYS A 23 3.58 13.74 -2.40
C LYS A 23 4.91 13.34 -1.79
N THR A 24 4.91 12.33 -0.93
CA THR A 24 6.11 11.81 -0.29
C THR A 24 6.15 10.31 -0.44
N GLU A 25 7.32 9.79 -0.75
CA GLU A 25 7.56 8.35 -0.75
C GLU A 25 7.45 7.76 0.65
N SER A 26 7.13 6.47 0.69
CA SER A 26 7.19 5.64 1.89
C SER A 26 8.31 4.62 1.76
N HIS A 27 8.62 3.91 2.84
CA HIS A 27 9.54 2.77 2.82
C HIS A 27 8.80 1.45 2.51
N GLY A 28 7.76 1.50 1.66
CA GLY A 28 7.00 0.33 1.22
C GLY A 28 5.55 0.22 1.72
N CYS A 29 5.10 1.10 2.62
CA CYS A 29 3.69 1.13 3.03
C CYS A 29 2.82 1.98 2.10
N VAL A 30 1.58 1.57 1.86
CA VAL A 30 0.59 2.36 1.13
C VAL A 30 -0.20 3.19 2.14
N ARG A 31 -0.07 4.52 2.07
CA ARG A 31 -0.78 5.45 2.97
C ARG A 31 -2.05 5.96 2.31
N LEU A 32 -3.16 5.80 3.02
CA LEU A 32 -4.47 6.33 2.67
C LEU A 32 -4.90 7.38 3.69
N THR A 33 -6.00 8.08 3.39
CA THR A 33 -6.70 8.83 4.43
C THR A 33 -7.25 7.85 5.48
N ASN A 34 -7.52 8.35 6.69
CA ASN A 34 -8.00 7.49 7.76
C ASN A 34 -9.40 6.93 7.50
N TRP A 35 -10.24 7.60 6.71
CA TRP A 35 -11.57 7.10 6.35
C TRP A 35 -11.47 6.04 5.24
N ASP A 36 -10.64 6.25 4.21
CA ASP A 36 -10.47 5.26 3.14
C ASP A 36 -9.84 3.97 3.66
N ALA A 37 -8.85 4.05 4.57
CA ALA A 37 -8.27 2.87 5.19
C ALA A 37 -9.29 2.06 6.01
N ARG A 38 -10.22 2.74 6.70
CA ARG A 38 -11.30 2.09 7.44
C ARG A 38 -12.30 1.43 6.51
N GLU A 39 -12.63 2.09 5.40
CA GLU A 39 -13.59 1.55 4.45
C GLU A 39 -13.03 0.33 3.73
N LEU A 40 -11.79 0.41 3.27
CA LEU A 40 -11.10 -0.73 2.67
C LEU A 40 -11.05 -1.93 3.62
N ALA A 41 -10.76 -1.71 4.90
CA ALA A 41 -10.72 -2.78 5.90
C ALA A 41 -12.05 -3.51 6.12
N LYS A 42 -13.20 -2.90 5.74
CA LYS A 42 -14.51 -3.58 5.77
C LYS A 42 -14.78 -4.38 4.50
N LEU A 43 -14.14 -4.02 3.39
CA LEU A 43 -14.40 -4.58 2.07
C LEU A 43 -13.51 -5.78 1.75
N VAL A 44 -12.36 -5.91 2.41
CA VAL A 44 -11.38 -6.97 2.15
C VAL A 44 -11.25 -7.93 3.32
N SER A 45 -10.85 -9.16 2.99
CA SER A 45 -10.50 -10.21 3.96
C SER A 45 -9.07 -10.71 3.70
N PRO A 46 -8.42 -11.37 4.68
CA PRO A 46 -7.16 -12.06 4.43
C PRO A 46 -7.25 -13.00 3.21
N GLY A 47 -6.21 -13.00 2.37
CA GLY A 47 -6.15 -13.77 1.13
C GLY A 47 -6.58 -13.01 -0.13
N VAL A 48 -7.14 -11.80 -0.01
CA VAL A 48 -7.36 -10.93 -1.17
C VAL A 48 -6.02 -10.53 -1.79
N THR A 49 -5.88 -10.74 -3.10
CA THR A 49 -4.67 -10.39 -3.85
C THR A 49 -4.51 -8.88 -3.96
N VAL A 50 -3.29 -8.40 -3.73
CA VAL A 50 -2.88 -7.02 -3.96
C VAL A 50 -1.81 -7.02 -5.06
N GLU A 51 -2.06 -6.27 -6.12
CA GLU A 51 -1.13 -6.13 -7.25
C GLU A 51 -0.69 -4.66 -7.38
N PHE A 52 0.62 -4.42 -7.40
CA PHE A 52 1.19 -3.10 -7.67
C PHE A 52 1.43 -2.96 -9.17
N VAL A 53 0.53 -2.28 -9.87
CA VAL A 53 0.64 -2.06 -11.32
C VAL A 53 1.53 -0.85 -11.60
N GLY A 54 2.47 -0.98 -12.54
CA GLY A 54 3.33 0.13 -12.99
C GLY A 54 4.66 0.32 -12.25
N GLY A 55 5.05 -0.61 -11.36
CA GLY A 55 6.45 -0.75 -10.94
C GLY A 55 7.33 -1.23 -12.10
N PRO A 56 8.67 -1.28 -11.97
CA PRO A 56 9.48 -1.98 -12.96
C PRO A 56 8.93 -3.39 -13.09
N SER A 57 8.40 -3.74 -14.26
CA SER A 57 8.03 -5.11 -14.56
C SER A 57 9.27 -5.98 -14.37
N ALA A 58 9.08 -7.27 -14.11
CA ALA A 58 10.21 -8.22 -14.08
C ALA A 58 11.06 -8.15 -15.37
N ASP A 59 10.50 -7.62 -16.46
CA ASP A 59 11.18 -7.36 -17.73
C ASP A 59 12.22 -6.22 -17.66
N ASN A 60 12.14 -5.32 -16.69
CA ASN A 60 13.07 -4.19 -16.49
C ASN A 60 14.17 -4.46 -15.44
N LEU A 61 14.20 -5.64 -14.82
CA LEU A 61 15.29 -6.05 -13.91
C LEU A 61 16.52 -6.60 -14.66
N ALA A 62 16.40 -6.89 -15.96
CA ALA A 62 17.51 -7.37 -16.78
C ALA A 62 18.39 -6.24 -17.38
N GLN A 63 18.13 -4.98 -17.05
CA GLN A 63 18.81 -3.81 -17.61
C GLN A 63 19.37 -2.85 -16.54
N GLN A 64 19.55 -3.31 -15.30
CA GLN A 64 20.28 -2.58 -14.25
C GLN A 64 21.47 -3.40 -13.75
#